data_AF-A0AAV9PUI9-F1
#
_entry.id   AF-A0AAV9PUI9-F1
#
_cell.length_a   1.000
_cell.length_b   1.000
_cell.length_c   1.000
_cell.angle_alpha   90.00
_cell.angle_beta   90.00
_cell.angle_gamma   90.00
#
_symmetry.space_group_name_H-M   'P 1'
#
loop_
_entity.id
_entity.type
_entity.pdbx_description
1 polymer ?
#
loop_
_entity_poly.entity_id
_entity_poly.type
_entity_poly.pdbx_seq_one_letter_code
_entity_poly.pdbx_strand_id
1 'polypeptide(L)'
;MDYQDGSECSCSLCEVFAITDDDISKSPSRLRLRAAKEELHRAYTGQDVITDERENGLFEELVGLAKEDGLHDLRKMLEHLWES
;
A
#
# COMPACT_ATOMS: atom_id res chain seq x y z
N MET A 1 -19.69 12.48 -17.24
CA MET A 1 -18.76 11.51 -17.84
C MET A 1 -17.68 12.40 -18.42
N ASP A 2 -16.53 12.56 -17.76
CA ASP A 2 -15.53 11.52 -17.55
C ASP A 2 -14.85 11.60 -16.17
N TYR A 3 -14.46 10.42 -15.68
CA TYR A 3 -13.76 10.18 -14.42
C TYR A 3 -12.36 10.82 -14.43
N GLN A 4 -12.10 11.82 -13.59
CA GLN A 4 -10.74 12.09 -13.14
C GLN A 4 -10.45 11.15 -11.96
N ASP A 5 -9.96 9.96 -12.32
CA ASP A 5 -9.09 9.12 -11.51
C ASP A 5 -7.76 9.88 -11.28
N GLY A 6 -7.85 10.99 -10.53
CA GLY A 6 -6.75 11.84 -10.10
C GLY A 6 -6.61 11.70 -8.60
N SER A 7 -6.27 10.48 -8.16
CA SER A 7 -5.87 10.21 -6.79
C SER A 7 -4.48 10.85 -6.57
N GLU A 8 -4.45 12.19 -6.53
CA GLU A 8 -3.36 13.00 -5.96
C GLU A 8 -3.37 12.79 -4.44
N CYS A 9 -3.11 11.56 -4.04
CA CYS A 9 -3.07 11.21 -2.64
C CYS A 9 -1.65 11.43 -2.14
N SER A 10 -1.43 12.60 -1.55
CA SER A 10 -0.17 12.99 -0.90
C SER A 10 0.06 12.29 0.46
N CYS A 11 -0.47 11.08 0.64
CA CYS A 11 -0.20 10.30 1.86
C CYS A 11 1.07 9.48 1.65
N SER A 12 1.85 9.30 2.73
CA SER A 12 3.15 8.62 2.71
C SER A 12 3.07 7.23 2.06
N LEU A 13 1.95 6.52 2.23
CA LEU A 13 1.69 5.24 1.57
C LEU A 13 1.62 5.36 0.03
N CYS A 14 0.88 6.33 -0.51
CA CYS A 14 0.77 6.49 -1.95
C CYS A 14 2.09 6.92 -2.59
N GLU A 15 2.88 7.73 -1.88
CA GLU A 15 4.24 8.06 -2.29
C GLU A 15 5.11 6.80 -2.37
N VAL A 16 5.09 5.96 -1.32
CA VAL A 16 5.83 4.68 -1.32
C VAL A 16 5.53 3.83 -2.55
N PHE A 17 4.25 3.66 -2.88
CA PHE A 17 3.83 2.90 -4.06
C PHE A 17 4.10 3.61 -5.40
N ALA A 18 4.28 4.93 -5.41
CA ALA A 18 4.58 5.71 -6.61
C ALA A 18 6.09 5.76 -6.91
N ILE A 19 6.93 5.74 -5.87
CA ILE A 19 8.40 5.79 -6.03
C ILE A 19 9.05 4.41 -6.01
N THR A 20 8.29 3.34 -5.76
CA THR A 20 8.79 1.96 -5.90
C THR A 20 8.81 1.54 -7.36
N ASP A 21 9.97 1.06 -7.82
CA ASP A 21 10.21 0.60 -9.20
C ASP A 21 9.61 -0.79 -9.48
N ASP A 22 9.13 -1.45 -8.43
CA ASP A 22 8.53 -2.78 -8.49
C ASP A 22 7.27 -2.82 -9.38
N ASP A 23 7.23 -3.77 -10.31
CA ASP A 23 6.15 -3.93 -11.27
C ASP A 23 4.97 -4.71 -10.65
N ILE A 24 4.23 -4.03 -9.75
CA ILE A 24 3.07 -4.58 -9.03
C ILE A 24 2.00 -5.12 -10.00
N SER A 25 1.99 -4.65 -11.26
CA SER A 25 1.04 -5.12 -12.28
C SER A 25 1.27 -6.58 -12.68
N LYS A 26 2.51 -7.07 -12.54
CA LYS A 26 2.93 -8.46 -12.85
C LYS A 26 2.78 -9.41 -11.66
N SER A 27 2.59 -8.87 -10.47
CA SER A 27 2.38 -9.64 -9.24
C SER A 27 1.08 -10.44 -9.29
N PRO A 28 1.08 -11.77 -9.09
CA PRO A 28 -0.14 -12.53 -8.83
C PRO A 28 -0.97 -11.96 -7.68
N SER A 29 -0.33 -11.32 -6.69
CA SER A 29 -1.01 -10.71 -5.54
C SER A 29 -1.48 -9.27 -5.76
N ARG A 30 -1.40 -8.73 -6.98
CA ARG A 30 -1.72 -7.32 -7.29
C ARG A 30 -3.09 -6.86 -6.76
N LEU A 31 -4.10 -7.73 -6.80
CA LEU A 31 -5.44 -7.41 -6.33
C LEU A 31 -5.47 -7.24 -4.80
N ARG A 32 -4.75 -8.10 -4.07
CA ARG A 32 -4.64 -8.02 -2.62
C ARG A 32 -3.79 -6.83 -2.20
N LEU A 33 -2.63 -6.63 -2.85
CA LEU A 33 -1.78 -5.46 -2.63
C LEU A 33 -2.55 -4.15 -2.82
N ARG A 34 -3.36 -4.06 -3.88
CA ARG A 34 -4.19 -2.87 -4.13
C ARG A 34 -5.29 -2.69 -3.10
N ALA A 35 -5.94 -3.78 -2.66
CA ALA A 35 -6.98 -3.73 -1.64
C ALA A 35 -6.43 -3.26 -0.29
N ALA A 36 -5.33 -3.86 0.18
CA ALA A 36 -4.68 -3.47 1.43
C ALA A 36 -4.12 -2.04 1.36
N LYS A 37 -3.55 -1.64 0.21
CA LYS A 37 -3.15 -0.24 -0.03
C LYS A 37 -4.34 0.71 0.09
N GLU A 38 -5.46 0.39 -0.53
CA GLU A 38 -6.65 1.25 -0.51
C GLU A 38 -7.25 1.37 0.90
N GLU A 39 -7.23 0.29 1.69
CA GLU A 39 -7.69 0.30 3.08
C GLU A 39 -6.81 1.20 3.96
N LEU A 40 -5.48 1.01 3.92
CA LEU A 40 -4.54 1.90 4.60
C LEU A 40 -4.66 3.34 4.10
N HIS A 41 -4.83 3.53 2.79
CA HIS A 41 -4.99 4.85 2.22
C HIS A 41 -6.22 5.60 2.77
N ARG A 42 -7.35 4.90 2.94
CA ARG A 42 -8.54 5.47 3.57
C ARG A 42 -8.30 5.80 5.03
N ALA A 43 -7.54 4.97 5.76
CA ALA A 43 -7.13 5.26 7.12
C ALA A 43 -6.28 6.54 7.22
N TYR A 44 -5.21 6.64 6.41
CA TYR A 44 -4.33 7.81 6.40
C TYR A 44 -5.01 9.11 5.93
N THR A 45 -6.02 9.00 5.06
CA THR A 45 -6.80 10.17 4.62
C THR A 45 -7.93 10.53 5.58
N GLY A 46 -8.10 9.79 6.68
CA GLY A 46 -9.18 9.98 7.64
C GLY A 46 -10.57 9.67 7.06
N GLN A 47 -10.63 8.97 5.93
CA GLN A 47 -11.89 8.46 5.36
C GLN A 47 -12.41 7.24 6.12
N ASP A 48 -11.51 6.49 6.75
CA ASP A 48 -11.83 5.34 7.59
C ASP A 48 -11.01 5.41 8.89
N VAL A 49 -11.55 4.89 9.99
CA VAL A 49 -10.84 4.83 11.28
C VAL A 49 -10.61 3.37 11.59
N ILE A 50 -9.38 2.91 11.30
CA ILE A 50 -8.93 1.57 11.66
C ILE A 50 -8.17 1.60 12.98
N THR A 51 -8.15 0.48 13.69
CA THR A 51 -7.33 0.33 14.89
C THR A 51 -5.88 0.05 14.51
N ASP A 52 -4.93 0.37 15.38
CA ASP A 52 -3.51 0.00 15.23
C ASP A 52 -3.33 -1.50 14.90
N GLU A 53 -4.12 -2.39 15.53
CA GLU A 53 -4.05 -3.82 15.23
C GLU A 53 -4.43 -4.13 13.78
N ARG A 54 -5.42 -3.41 13.23
CA ARG A 54 -5.84 -3.58 11.84
C ARG A 54 -4.82 -2.96 10.88
N GLU A 55 -4.27 -1.79 11.22
CA GLU A 55 -3.19 -1.15 10.48
C GLU A 55 -1.97 -2.08 10.40
N ASN A 56 -1.50 -2.60 11.54
CA ASN A 56 -0.40 -3.57 11.58
C ASN A 56 -0.70 -4.82 10.76
N GLY A 57 -1.93 -5.35 10.83
CA GLY A 57 -2.33 -6.50 10.01
C GLY A 57 -2.25 -6.22 8.51
N LEU A 58 -2.61 -5.00 8.08
CA LEU A 58 -2.50 -4.58 6.69
C LEU A 58 -1.04 -4.40 6.25
N PHE A 59 -0.19 -3.83 7.11
CA PHE A 59 1.25 -3.75 6.83
C PHE A 59 1.90 -5.12 6.74
N GLU A 60 1.61 -6.02 7.68
CA GLU A 60 2.12 -7.39 7.66
C GLU A 60 1.66 -8.14 6.41
N GLU A 61 0.39 -7.98 6.01
CA GLU A 61 -0.12 -8.54 4.76
C GLU A 61 0.62 -7.96 3.55
N LEU A 62 0.76 -6.64 3.45
CA LEU A 62 1.47 -5.99 2.33
C LEU A 62 2.94 -6.43 2.24
N VAL A 63 3.65 -6.48 3.36
CA VAL A 63 5.04 -6.94 3.44
C VAL A 63 5.15 -8.42 3.07
N GLY A 64 4.19 -9.25 3.51
CA GLY A 64 4.08 -10.66 3.17
C GLY A 64 3.90 -10.87 1.66
N LEU A 65 2.91 -10.20 1.07
CA LEU A 65 2.64 -10.27 -0.37
C LEU A 65 3.81 -9.73 -1.19
N ALA A 66 4.40 -8.60 -0.79
CA ALA A 66 5.57 -8.05 -1.44
C ALA A 66 6.75 -9.05 -1.41
N LYS A 67 6.96 -9.75 -0.30
CA LYS A 67 7.97 -10.80 -0.19
C LYS A 67 7.67 -12.02 -1.07
N GLU A 68 6.41 -12.46 -1.14
CA GLU A 68 5.97 -13.59 -1.97
C GLU A 68 6.12 -13.31 -3.46
N ASP A 69 5.77 -12.08 -3.87
CA ASP A 69 5.84 -11.62 -5.26
C ASP A 69 7.24 -11.14 -5.68
N GLY A 70 8.21 -11.11 -4.76
CA GLY A 70 9.58 -10.67 -5.02
C GLY A 70 9.73 -9.15 -5.19
N LEU A 71 8.78 -8.37 -4.66
CA LEU A 71 8.78 -6.91 -4.68
C LEU A 71 9.67 -6.37 -3.54
N HIS A 72 10.98 -6.34 -3.80
CA HIS A 72 11.99 -6.04 -2.77
C HIS A 72 11.96 -4.58 -2.33
N ASP A 73 11.80 -3.64 -3.27
CA ASP A 73 11.77 -2.21 -2.98
C ASP A 73 10.46 -1.85 -2.28
N LEU A 74 9.33 -2.37 -2.76
CA LEU A 74 8.03 -2.18 -2.11
C LEU A 74 8.04 -2.67 -0.68
N ARG A 75 8.55 -3.89 -0.45
CA ARG A 75 8.70 -4.45 0.88
C ARG A 75 9.53 -3.54 1.79
N LYS A 76 10.72 -3.13 1.33
CA LYS A 76 11.64 -2.33 2.14
C LYS A 76 11.03 -0.98 2.54
N MET A 77 10.30 -0.38 1.62
CA MET A 77 9.64 0.90 1.83
C MET A 77 8.43 0.78 2.77
N LEU A 78 7.66 -0.30 2.66
CA LEU A 78 6.59 -0.62 3.60
C LEU A 78 7.12 -0.89 5.01
N GLU A 79 8.21 -1.66 5.13
CA GLU A 79 8.89 -1.89 6.41
C GLU A 79 9.37 -0.56 7.02
N HIS A 80 9.98 0.31 6.23
CA HIS A 80 10.40 1.63 6.71
C HIS A 80 9.21 2.48 7.17
N LEU A 81 8.08 2.44 6.44
CA LEU A 81 6.90 3.22 6.80
C LEU A 81 6.19 2.66 8.04
N TRP A 82 6.30 1.35 8.28
CA TRP A 82 5.77 0.67 9.45
C TRP A 82 6.62 0.89 10.72
N GLU A 83 7.94 1.02 10.57
CA GLU A 83 8.85 1.29 11.69
C GLU A 83 9.00 2.80 12.02
N SER A 84 8.44 3.70 11.20
CA SER A 84 8.55 5.15 11.35
C SER A 84 7.44 5.77 12.18
#